data_AF-A0A2D9YZJ3-F1
#
_entry.id   AF-A0A2D9YZJ3-F1
#
_cell.length_a   1.000
_cell.length_b   1.000
_cell.length_c   1.000
_cell.angle_alpha   90.00
_cell.angle_beta   90.00
_cell.angle_gamma   90.00
#
_symmetry.space_group_name_H-M   'P 1'
#
loop_
_entity.id
_entity.type
_entity.pdbx_description
1 polymer ?
#
loop_
_entity_poly.entity_id
_entity_poly.type
_entity_poly.pdbx_seq_one_letter_code
_entity_poly.pdbx_strand_id
1 'polypeptide(L)'
;MNRYQFEDLISEYIENELPLSRRKEFEDYMKHNQDSRELVNSMKKNIKKLNQVPKLKVSPSFNEALLDNVETFKNNPQKTGNEKMVFGFTPKYATLMAGFVMAFIFISFKLVEPSLGGDTVNTKNLVDNQFQKPPSAAILNNDEKKDLVNSMKDSTDNSPKNEKRNNFSNEIQFVND
;
A
#
# COMPACT_ATOMS: atom_id res chain seq x y z
N MET A 1 -17.94 25.74 35.10
CA MET A 1 -17.01 25.50 33.98
C MET A 1 -17.72 25.48 32.63
N ASN A 2 -16.97 25.62 31.54
CA ASN A 2 -17.45 25.37 30.17
C ASN A 2 -17.18 23.91 29.73
N ARG A 3 -17.69 23.53 28.54
CA ARG A 3 -17.55 22.16 28.00
C ARG A 3 -16.10 21.70 27.85
N TYR A 4 -15.22 22.55 27.35
CA TYR A 4 -13.81 22.17 27.13
C TYR A 4 -13.06 21.97 28.44
N GLN A 5 -13.29 22.85 29.42
CA GLN A 5 -12.76 22.70 30.77
C GLN A 5 -13.30 21.44 31.45
N PHE A 6 -14.55 21.08 31.18
CA PHE A 6 -15.10 19.82 31.66
C PHE A 6 -14.38 18.63 31.06
N GLU A 7 -14.27 18.57 29.73
CA GLU A 7 -13.66 17.46 29.01
C GLU A 7 -12.19 17.23 29.41
N ASP A 8 -11.44 18.32 29.61
CA ASP A 8 -10.04 18.28 30.07
C ASP A 8 -9.87 17.64 31.46
N LEU A 9 -10.85 17.86 32.35
CA LEU A 9 -10.83 17.36 33.72
C LEU A 9 -11.40 15.94 33.88
N ILE A 10 -11.89 15.30 32.81
CA ILE A 10 -12.50 13.96 32.91
C ILE A 10 -11.49 12.92 33.41
N SER A 11 -10.26 12.93 32.88
CA SER A 11 -9.22 11.99 33.27
C SER A 11 -8.88 12.13 34.76
N GLU A 12 -8.58 13.36 35.20
CA GLU A 12 -8.29 13.67 36.61
C GLU A 12 -9.46 13.28 37.54
N TYR A 13 -10.71 13.48 37.10
CA TYR A 13 -11.88 13.09 37.88
C TYR A 13 -12.02 11.56 38.01
N ILE A 14 -11.81 10.82 36.91
CA ILE A 14 -11.91 9.36 36.90
C ILE A 14 -10.78 8.73 37.72
N GLU A 15 -9.57 9.29 37.64
CA GLU A 15 -8.38 8.81 38.35
C GLU A 15 -8.30 9.31 39.80
N ASN A 16 -9.31 10.06 40.24
CA ASN A 16 -9.43 10.60 41.60
C ASN A 16 -8.34 11.62 41.96
N GLU A 17 -7.69 12.24 40.97
CA GLU A 17 -6.65 13.25 41.12
C GLU A 17 -7.21 14.68 41.23
N LEU A 18 -8.48 14.86 40.86
CA LEU A 18 -9.12 16.17 40.89
C LEU A 18 -9.32 16.68 42.34
N PRO A 19 -8.86 17.90 42.69
CA PRO A 19 -9.01 18.45 44.04
C PRO A 19 -10.47 18.70 44.40
N LEU A 20 -10.79 18.61 45.70
CA LEU A 20 -12.16 18.62 46.23
C LEU A 20 -13.00 19.83 45.77
N SER A 21 -12.38 21.01 45.71
CA SER A 21 -13.04 22.25 45.26
C SER A 21 -13.47 22.17 43.79
N ARG A 22 -12.61 21.64 42.92
CA ARG A 22 -12.87 21.44 41.49
C ARG A 22 -13.84 20.29 41.24
N ARG A 23 -13.79 19.24 42.05
CA ARG A 23 -14.70 18.11 41.96
C ARG A 23 -16.15 18.52 42.14
N LYS A 24 -16.43 19.42 43.09
CA LYS A 24 -17.78 19.95 43.28
C LYS A 24 -18.27 20.70 42.03
N GLU A 25 -17.42 21.55 41.44
CA GLU A 25 -17.74 22.26 40.19
C GLU A 25 -18.02 21.28 39.04
N PHE A 26 -17.22 20.21 38.94
CA PHE A 26 -17.34 19.15 37.93
C PHE A 26 -18.64 18.35 38.07
N GLU A 27 -18.97 17.93 39.29
CA GLU A 27 -20.22 17.22 39.56
C GLU A 27 -21.44 18.11 39.37
N ASP A 28 -21.36 19.38 39.75
CA ASP A 28 -22.44 20.33 39.51
C ASP A 28 -22.64 20.57 38.00
N TYR A 29 -21.58 20.60 37.20
CA TYR A 29 -21.70 20.66 35.73
C TYR A 29 -22.40 19.41 35.16
N MET A 30 -22.07 18.19 35.63
CA MET A 30 -22.75 16.95 35.21
C MET A 30 -24.22 16.86 35.63
N LYS A 31 -24.62 17.53 36.72
CA LYS A 31 -26.04 17.57 37.13
C LYS A 31 -26.88 18.36 36.14
N HIS A 32 -26.33 19.44 35.60
CA HIS A 32 -27.04 20.33 34.67
C HIS A 32 -26.90 19.93 33.20
N ASN A 33 -25.94 19.04 32.86
CA ASN A 33 -25.68 18.61 31.49
C ASN A 33 -25.73 17.08 31.41
N GLN A 34 -26.83 16.55 30.88
CA GLN A 34 -27.03 15.09 30.75
C GLN A 34 -25.97 14.44 29.85
N ASP A 35 -25.64 15.05 28.71
CA ASP A 35 -24.65 14.52 27.76
C ASP A 35 -23.27 14.35 28.43
N SER A 36 -22.86 15.32 29.24
CA SER A 36 -21.60 15.29 29.99
C SER A 36 -21.56 14.14 31.00
N ARG A 37 -22.68 13.85 31.66
CA ARG A 37 -22.82 12.72 32.58
C ARG A 37 -22.75 11.38 31.83
N GLU A 38 -23.42 11.28 30.69
CA GLU A 38 -23.37 10.09 29.84
C GLU A 38 -21.97 9.81 29.32
N LEU A 39 -21.24 10.85 28.91
CA LEU A 39 -19.84 10.77 28.49
C LEU A 39 -18.97 10.16 29.59
N VAL A 40 -18.98 10.71 30.81
CA VAL A 40 -18.18 10.20 31.92
C VAL A 40 -18.55 8.76 32.28
N ASN A 41 -19.85 8.44 32.29
CA ASN A 41 -20.32 7.08 32.55
C ASN A 41 -19.85 6.08 31.48
N SER A 42 -19.86 6.49 30.22
CA SER A 42 -19.38 5.66 29.10
C SER A 42 -17.88 5.38 29.23
N MET A 43 -17.07 6.38 29.58
CA MET A 43 -15.63 6.22 29.81
C MET A 43 -15.35 5.29 30.99
N LYS A 44 -16.02 5.49 32.13
CA LYS A 44 -15.91 4.59 33.30
C LYS A 44 -16.26 3.14 32.94
N LYS A 45 -17.31 2.94 32.15
CA LYS A 45 -17.71 1.60 31.66
C LYS A 45 -16.65 1.00 30.74
N ASN A 46 -16.05 1.79 29.86
CA ASN A 46 -14.98 1.32 28.97
C ASN A 46 -13.72 0.93 29.73
N ILE A 47 -13.28 1.74 30.70
CA ILE A 47 -12.16 1.40 31.58
C ILE A 47 -12.44 0.10 32.33
N LYS A 48 -13.66 -0.06 32.87
CA LYS A 48 -14.05 -1.32 33.53
C LYS A 48 -13.97 -2.52 32.59
N LYS A 49 -14.38 -2.38 31.32
CA LYS A 49 -14.25 -3.44 30.31
C LYS A 49 -12.79 -3.75 29.98
N LEU A 50 -11.95 -2.71 29.82
CA LEU A 50 -10.51 -2.89 29.55
C LEU A 50 -9.82 -3.61 30.70
N ASN A 51 -10.16 -3.28 31.94
CA ASN A 51 -9.63 -3.93 33.13
C ASN A 51 -10.08 -5.40 33.29
N GLN A 52 -11.13 -5.82 32.57
CA GLN A 52 -11.61 -7.20 32.55
C GLN A 52 -10.91 -8.04 31.46
N VAL A 53 -10.14 -7.41 30.56
CA VAL A 53 -9.40 -8.15 29.53
C VAL A 53 -8.40 -9.09 30.21
N PRO A 54 -8.41 -10.39 29.88
CA PRO A 54 -7.50 -11.34 30.50
C PRO A 54 -6.05 -10.97 30.20
N LYS A 55 -5.20 -10.98 31.23
CA LYS A 55 -3.77 -10.81 31.06
C LYS A 55 -3.23 -11.99 30.25
N LEU A 56 -2.69 -11.71 29.07
CA LEU A 56 -2.05 -12.72 28.24
C LEU A 56 -0.67 -13.03 28.84
N LYS A 57 -0.43 -14.29 29.18
CA LYS A 57 0.90 -14.79 29.49
C LYS A 57 1.51 -15.32 28.20
N VAL A 58 2.71 -14.85 27.88
CA VAL A 58 3.51 -15.42 26.80
C VAL A 58 4.28 -16.64 27.30
N SER A 59 4.75 -17.49 26.39
CA SER A 59 5.66 -18.57 26.75
C SER A 59 6.98 -17.99 27.29
N PRO A 60 7.70 -18.72 28.18
CA PRO A 60 9.00 -18.27 28.68
C PRO A 60 10.02 -17.97 27.56
N SER A 61 9.93 -18.69 26.44
CA SER A 61 10.81 -18.57 25.27
C SER A 61 10.33 -17.55 24.22
N PHE A 62 9.27 -16.78 24.49
CA PHE A 62 8.71 -15.86 23.49
C PHE A 62 9.74 -14.85 22.98
N ASN A 63 10.54 -14.27 23.88
CA ASN A 63 11.56 -13.29 23.50
C ASN A 63 12.69 -13.92 22.68
N GLU A 64 13.12 -15.13 23.04
CA GLU A 64 14.14 -15.89 22.30
C GLU A 64 13.63 -16.21 20.89
N ALA A 65 12.40 -16.72 20.78
CA ALA A 65 11.77 -17.00 19.50
C ALA A 65 11.59 -15.73 18.66
N LEU A 66 11.21 -14.61 19.28
CA LEU A 66 11.07 -13.33 18.58
C LEU A 66 12.42 -12.85 18.03
N LEU A 67 13.47 -12.93 18.85
CA LEU A 67 14.82 -12.52 18.44
C LEU A 67 15.34 -13.40 17.29
N ASP A 68 15.19 -14.73 17.41
CA ASP A 68 15.57 -15.68 16.37
C ASP A 68 14.84 -15.40 15.04
N ASN A 69 13.55 -15.06 15.11
CA ASN A 69 12.80 -14.64 13.93
C ASN A 69 13.37 -13.35 13.33
N VAL A 70 13.63 -12.32 14.14
CA VAL A 70 14.20 -11.05 13.66
C VAL A 70 15.57 -11.27 12.99
N GLU A 71 16.43 -12.09 13.59
CA GLU A 71 17.74 -12.43 13.02
C GLU A 71 17.61 -13.25 11.74
N THR A 72 16.70 -14.22 11.72
CA THR A 72 16.41 -15.03 10.53
C THR A 72 15.92 -14.15 9.38
N PHE A 73 15.01 -13.20 9.64
CA PHE A 73 14.53 -12.25 8.63
C PHE A 73 15.62 -11.29 8.16
N LYS A 74 16.49 -10.83 9.06
CA LYS A 74 17.62 -9.94 8.72
C LYS A 74 18.65 -10.65 7.83
N ASN A 75 18.97 -11.90 8.15
CA ASN A 75 20.03 -12.67 7.49
C ASN A 75 19.54 -13.40 6.24
N ASN A 76 18.23 -13.66 6.15
CA ASN A 76 17.59 -14.25 4.99
C ASN A 76 16.27 -13.52 4.73
N PRO A 77 16.31 -12.32 4.12
CA PRO A 77 15.11 -11.63 3.69
C PRO A 77 14.42 -12.53 2.68
N GLN A 78 13.46 -13.30 3.18
CA GLN A 78 12.55 -14.20 2.50
C GLN A 78 12.90 -14.36 1.00
N LYS A 79 13.70 -15.38 0.64
CA LYS A 79 13.62 -15.93 -0.72
C LYS A 79 12.22 -16.52 -0.86
N THR A 80 11.24 -15.68 -1.16
CA THR A 80 9.86 -16.05 -1.50
C THR A 80 9.90 -16.77 -2.84
N GLY A 81 10.29 -18.04 -2.79
CA GLY A 81 10.43 -18.88 -3.96
C GLY A 81 11.64 -19.78 -3.82
N ASN A 82 11.42 -20.97 -3.27
CA ASN A 82 12.33 -22.12 -3.43
C ASN A 82 12.36 -22.63 -4.88
N GLU A 83 11.96 -21.82 -5.85
CA GLU A 83 12.04 -22.14 -7.26
C GLU A 83 13.45 -21.78 -7.71
N LYS A 84 14.25 -22.79 -8.04
CA LYS A 84 15.56 -22.62 -8.66
C LYS A 84 15.36 -21.82 -9.95
N MET A 85 15.60 -20.50 -9.90
CA MET A 85 15.56 -19.65 -11.08
C MET A 85 16.71 -20.05 -12.00
N VAL A 86 16.40 -20.31 -13.27
CA VAL A 86 17.40 -20.61 -14.29
C VAL A 86 17.59 -19.34 -15.11
N PHE A 87 18.79 -18.76 -15.08
CA PHE A 87 19.13 -17.52 -15.79
C PHE A 87 18.20 -16.33 -15.44
N GLY A 88 17.77 -16.23 -14.18
CA GLY A 88 16.86 -15.17 -13.71
C GLY A 88 15.39 -15.35 -14.09
N PHE A 89 15.03 -16.46 -14.73
CA PHE A 89 13.64 -16.80 -15.05
C PHE A 89 13.10 -17.93 -14.17
N THR A 90 11.81 -17.86 -13.84
CA THR A 90 11.04 -18.99 -13.31
C THR A 90 11.03 -20.13 -14.33
N PRO A 91 11.08 -21.43 -13.94
CA PRO A 91 11.14 -22.55 -14.88
C PRO A 91 10.09 -22.52 -16.00
N LYS A 92 8.86 -22.07 -15.71
CA LYS A 92 7.80 -21.89 -16.73
C LYS A 92 8.21 -20.88 -17.81
N TYR A 93 8.71 -19.71 -17.42
CA TYR A 93 9.11 -18.65 -18.35
C TYR A 93 10.43 -18.94 -19.05
N ALA A 94 11.33 -19.71 -18.43
CA ALA A 94 12.57 -20.16 -19.06
C ALA A 94 12.29 -20.99 -20.32
N THR A 95 11.31 -21.91 -20.27
CA THR A 95 10.91 -22.71 -21.44
C THR A 95 10.33 -21.86 -22.56
N LEU A 96 9.51 -20.86 -22.21
CA LEU A 96 8.91 -19.94 -23.18
C LEU A 96 9.98 -19.08 -23.87
N MET A 97 10.92 -18.52 -23.10
CA MET A 97 12.05 -17.74 -23.64
C MET A 97 12.96 -18.58 -24.54
N ALA A 98 13.31 -19.80 -24.13
CA ALA A 98 14.08 -20.72 -24.96
C ALA A 98 13.36 -21.03 -26.29
N GLY A 99 12.03 -21.20 -26.25
CA GLY A 99 11.20 -21.36 -27.46
C GLY A 99 11.29 -20.16 -28.41
N PHE A 100 11.20 -18.93 -27.88
CA PHE A 100 11.36 -17.72 -28.70
C PHE A 100 12.76 -17.60 -29.31
N VAL A 101 13.82 -17.90 -28.55
CA VAL A 101 15.20 -17.90 -29.06
C VAL A 101 15.37 -18.90 -30.19
N MET A 102 14.84 -20.12 -30.04
CA MET A 102 14.90 -21.15 -31.09
C MET A 102 14.10 -20.75 -32.34
N ALA A 103 12.91 -20.16 -32.17
CA ALA A 103 12.10 -19.67 -33.28
C ALA A 103 12.81 -18.51 -34.02
N PHE A 104 13.41 -17.59 -33.28
CA PHE A 104 14.17 -16.46 -33.84
C PHE A 104 15.38 -16.96 -34.65
N ILE A 105 16.12 -17.93 -34.13
CA ILE A 105 17.23 -18.59 -34.84
C ILE A 105 16.71 -19.25 -36.12
N PHE A 106 15.61 -20.02 -36.05
CA PHE A 106 15.04 -20.69 -37.22
C PHE A 106 14.60 -19.71 -38.32
N ILE A 107 13.91 -18.64 -37.95
CA ILE A 107 13.48 -17.58 -38.87
C ILE A 107 14.70 -16.89 -39.49
N SER A 108 15.72 -16.62 -38.68
CA SER A 108 16.97 -16.01 -39.13
C SER A 108 17.70 -16.90 -40.13
N PHE A 109 17.77 -18.22 -39.90
CA PHE A 109 18.31 -19.17 -40.89
C PHE A 109 17.51 -19.19 -42.19
N LYS A 110 16.17 -19.21 -42.11
CA LYS A 110 15.30 -19.16 -43.30
C LYS A 110 15.42 -17.84 -44.08
N LEU A 111 15.74 -16.74 -43.40
CA LEU A 111 15.92 -15.44 -44.03
C LEU A 111 17.28 -15.32 -44.73
N VAL A 112 18.33 -15.97 -44.22
CA VAL A 112 19.68 -15.95 -44.79
C VAL A 112 19.84 -16.98 -45.91
N GLU A 113 19.24 -18.17 -45.80
CA GLU A 113 19.22 -19.20 -46.85
C GLU A 113 17.79 -19.70 -47.12
N PRO A 114 17.08 -19.13 -48.13
CA PRO A 114 15.71 -19.52 -48.44
C PRO A 114 15.58 -20.90 -49.13
N SER A 115 16.68 -21.60 -49.43
CA SER A 115 16.69 -22.77 -50.32
C SER A 115 16.78 -24.14 -49.65
N LEU A 116 16.55 -24.26 -48.34
CA LEU A 116 16.48 -25.56 -47.65
C LEU A 116 15.09 -25.80 -47.07
N GLY A 117 14.16 -26.18 -47.93
CA GLY A 117 12.80 -26.60 -47.59
C GLY A 117 11.87 -26.36 -48.77
N GLY A 118 11.74 -27.37 -49.64
CA GLY A 118 10.81 -27.32 -50.76
C GLY A 118 9.38 -27.31 -50.25
N ASP A 119 8.69 -26.20 -50.50
CA ASP A 119 7.25 -26.18 -50.73
C ASP A 119 6.97 -25.09 -51.77
N THR A 120 6.59 -25.54 -52.96
CA THR A 120 6.00 -24.70 -54.00
C THR A 120 4.70 -24.11 -53.47
N VAL A 121 4.73 -22.86 -53.03
CA VAL A 121 3.52 -22.07 -52.86
C VAL A 121 2.95 -21.84 -54.25
N ASN A 122 1.90 -22.58 -54.60
CA ASN A 122 1.10 -22.37 -55.81
C ASN A 122 0.43 -20.99 -55.71
N THR A 123 1.08 -19.96 -56.25
CA THR A 123 0.47 -18.67 -56.56
C THR A 123 -0.43 -18.83 -57.79
N LYS A 124 -1.66 -19.28 -57.57
CA LYS A 124 -2.74 -19.10 -58.55
C LYS A 124 -3.76 -18.10 -58.01
N ASN A 125 -3.90 -17.03 -58.79
CA ASN A 125 -4.98 -16.04 -58.80
C ASN A 125 -4.81 -14.85 -57.85
N LEU A 126 -3.83 -14.00 -58.16
CA LEU A 126 -3.96 -12.55 -57.98
C LEU A 126 -4.35 -11.96 -59.34
N VAL A 127 -5.26 -10.98 -59.31
CA VAL A 127 -5.90 -10.25 -60.42
C VAL A 127 -7.27 -10.81 -60.84
N ASP A 128 -8.30 -10.43 -60.07
CA ASP A 128 -9.52 -9.92 -60.70
C ASP A 128 -9.72 -8.47 -60.24
N ASN A 129 -9.77 -7.58 -61.21
CA ASN A 129 -9.72 -6.14 -61.04
C ASN A 129 -11.16 -5.61 -61.14
N GLN A 130 -11.88 -5.61 -60.04
CA GLN A 130 -13.19 -4.96 -59.92
C GLN A 130 -13.12 -3.91 -58.82
N PHE A 131 -12.70 -2.70 -59.21
CA PHE A 131 -12.86 -1.50 -58.39
C PHE A 131 -14.35 -1.24 -58.15
N GLN A 132 -14.84 -1.60 -56.96
CA GLN A 132 -16.10 -1.06 -56.45
C GLN A 132 -15.79 -0.05 -55.35
N LYS A 133 -16.06 1.23 -55.66
CA LYS A 133 -15.96 2.38 -54.77
C LYS A 133 -16.95 2.22 -53.60
N PRO A 134 -16.54 2.31 -52.32
CA PRO A 134 -17.49 2.35 -51.22
C PRO A 134 -18.24 3.71 -51.20
N PRO A 135 -19.52 3.74 -50.77
CA PRO A 135 -20.29 4.98 -50.70
C PRO A 135 -19.72 5.89 -49.61
N SER A 136 -19.61 7.19 -49.89
CA SER A 136 -19.22 8.22 -48.93
C SER A 136 -20.08 8.15 -47.66
N ALA A 137 -19.45 8.02 -46.50
CA ALA A 137 -20.11 8.18 -45.22
C ALA A 137 -20.58 9.63 -45.06
N ALA A 138 -21.85 9.80 -44.69
CA ALA A 138 -22.44 11.10 -44.39
C ALA A 138 -21.70 11.75 -43.20
N ILE A 139 -21.30 13.00 -43.38
CA ILE A 139 -20.82 13.86 -42.28
C ILE A 139 -22.02 14.15 -41.38
N LEU A 140 -22.01 13.57 -40.19
CA LEU A 140 -22.90 13.95 -39.10
C LEU A 140 -22.22 15.07 -38.33
N ASN A 141 -22.61 16.31 -38.63
CA ASN A 141 -22.34 17.45 -37.78
C ASN A 141 -23.09 17.22 -36.47
N ASN A 142 -22.39 17.20 -35.34
CA ASN A 142 -22.95 17.57 -34.06
C ASN A 142 -21.85 18.18 -33.19
N ASP A 143 -21.99 19.49 -33.00
CA ASP A 143 -21.42 20.25 -31.90
C ASP A 143 -21.86 19.62 -30.58
N GLU A 144 -20.91 19.05 -29.83
CA GLU A 144 -20.99 19.02 -28.37
C GLU A 144 -19.63 19.40 -27.80
N LYS A 145 -19.45 20.71 -27.55
CA LYS A 145 -18.48 21.20 -26.58
C LYS A 145 -18.89 20.72 -25.20
N LYS A 146 -18.35 19.58 -24.76
CA LYS A 146 -18.30 19.20 -23.35
C LYS A 146 -17.35 18.02 -23.15
N ASP A 147 -16.05 18.28 -23.16
CA ASP A 147 -15.17 17.78 -22.11
C ASP A 147 -13.78 18.37 -22.24
N LEU A 148 -13.44 19.34 -21.40
CA LEU A 148 -12.06 19.67 -21.09
C LEU A 148 -12.03 20.06 -19.61
N VAL A 149 -12.05 19.05 -18.74
CA VAL A 149 -11.54 19.20 -17.37
C VAL A 149 -10.11 19.73 -17.48
N ASN A 150 -9.86 20.91 -16.91
CA ASN A 150 -8.52 21.40 -16.65
C ASN A 150 -7.80 20.37 -15.78
N SER A 151 -6.89 19.59 -16.37
CA SER A 151 -5.91 18.86 -15.59
C SER A 151 -4.97 19.90 -14.98
N MET A 152 -5.07 20.09 -13.67
CA MET A 152 -4.00 20.75 -12.89
C MET A 152 -2.73 19.94 -13.19
N LYS A 153 -1.72 20.57 -13.79
CA LYS A 153 -0.39 19.98 -13.90
C LYS A 153 0.11 19.78 -12.47
N ASP A 154 0.23 18.54 -12.04
CA ASP A 154 0.95 18.19 -10.83
C ASP A 154 2.44 18.45 -11.08
N SER A 155 2.91 19.63 -10.69
CA SER A 155 4.34 19.92 -10.66
C SER A 155 4.91 19.33 -9.38
N THR A 156 5.65 18.23 -9.49
CA THR A 156 6.60 17.84 -8.45
C THR A 156 7.72 18.88 -8.40
N ASP A 157 7.58 19.85 -7.50
CA ASP A 157 8.65 20.77 -7.13
C ASP A 157 9.69 19.99 -6.30
N ASN A 158 10.70 19.49 -6.99
CA ASN A 158 11.90 18.89 -6.42
C ASN A 158 12.93 19.97 -6.09
N SER A 159 12.51 20.93 -5.25
CA SER A 159 13.44 21.80 -4.53
C SER A 159 14.06 21.02 -3.36
N PRO A 160 15.40 20.90 -3.26
CA PRO A 160 16.03 20.21 -2.15
C PRO A 160 15.81 21.02 -0.87
N LYS A 161 14.84 20.59 -0.06
CA LYS A 161 14.64 21.10 1.29
C LYS A 161 15.87 20.70 2.09
N ASN A 162 16.67 21.69 2.50
CA ASN A 162 17.78 21.48 3.44
C ASN A 162 17.21 20.96 4.76
N GLU A 163 17.08 19.64 4.89
CA GLU A 163 16.83 18.99 6.18
C GLU A 163 18.08 19.15 7.03
N LYS A 164 17.98 19.99 8.07
CA LYS A 164 18.96 19.98 9.15
C LYS A 164 18.93 18.59 9.78
N ARG A 165 19.96 17.80 9.52
CA ARG A 165 20.22 16.55 10.23
C ARG A 165 20.56 16.91 11.68
N ASN A 166 19.59 16.83 12.57
CA ASN A 166 19.83 16.97 14.00
C ASN A 166 20.57 15.71 14.48
N ASN A 167 21.75 15.91 15.08
CA ASN A 167 22.56 14.83 15.63
C ASN A 167 22.17 14.60 17.09
N PHE A 168 21.48 13.50 17.39
CA PHE A 168 21.02 13.11 18.73
C PHE A 168 22.03 12.23 19.49
N SER A 169 23.28 12.12 19.01
CA SER A 169 24.31 11.27 19.63
C SER A 169 24.65 11.63 21.08
N ASN A 170 24.25 12.81 21.57
CA ASN A 170 24.45 13.23 22.95
C ASN A 170 23.21 13.07 23.85
N GLU A 171 22.05 12.69 23.29
CA GLU A 171 20.81 12.49 24.07
C GLU A 171 20.52 11.02 24.39
N ILE A 172 21.25 10.09 23.79
CA ILE A 172 21.07 8.65 24.02
C ILE A 172 22.21 8.16 24.92
N GLN A 173 21.96 8.07 26.22
CA GLN A 173 22.83 7.34 27.15
C GLN A 173 22.25 5.93 27.34
N PHE A 174 22.98 4.91 26.89
CA PHE A 174 22.70 3.54 27.28
C PHE A 174 23.19 3.34 28.70
N VAL A 175 22.26 2.98 29.60
CA VAL A 175 22.61 2.43 30.91
C VAL A 175 23.21 1.04 30.68
N ASN A 176 24.48 0.86 31.06
CA ASN A 176 25.08 -0.46 31.12
C ASN A 176 24.54 -1.20 32.36
N ASP A 177 24.24 -2.49 32.20
CA ASP A 177 24.01 -3.43 33.30
C ASP A 177 25.30 -3.71 34.09
#